data_AF-A0A2P6CC52-F1
#
_entry.id   AF-A0A2P6CC52-F1
#
_cell.length_a   1.000
_cell.length_b   1.000
_cell.length_c   1.000
_cell.angle_alpha   90.00
_cell.angle_beta   90.00
_cell.angle_gamma   90.00
#
_symmetry.space_group_name_H-M   'P 1'
#
loop_
_entity.id
_entity.type
_entity.pdbx_description
1 polymer ?
#
loop_
_entity_poly.entity_id
_entity_poly.type
_entity_poly.pdbx_seq_one_letter_code
_entity_poly.pdbx_strand_id
1 'polypeptide(L)' 'MATVDKIRTALIDKILSINNKDFLEALDKLISSSKFELEIVELTDEQKLMLEMSENDIKTGKLISQEAMNKRNLEWLNAI' A
#
# COMPACT_ATOMS: atom_id res chain seq x y z
N MET A 1 -5.99 -14.54 -7.96
CA MET A 1 -5.87 -14.33 -6.50
C MET A 1 -5.66 -15.66 -5.77
N ALA A 2 -6.68 -16.52 -5.63
CA ALA A 2 -6.62 -17.75 -4.80
C ALA A 2 -5.45 -18.75 -5.06
N THR A 3 -4.91 -18.83 -6.28
CA THR A 3 -3.80 -19.76 -6.59
C THR A 3 -2.44 -19.23 -6.14
N VAL A 4 -2.22 -17.91 -6.26
CA VAL A 4 -0.95 -17.27 -5.87
C VAL A 4 -0.84 -17.22 -4.35
N ASP A 5 -1.93 -16.92 -3.66
CA ASP A 5 -1.96 -16.89 -2.20
C ASP A 5 -1.64 -18.26 -1.59
N LYS A 6 -2.17 -19.34 -2.17
CA LYS A 6 -1.85 -20.73 -1.77
C LYS A 6 -0.37 -21.06 -1.95
N ILE A 7 0.26 -20.57 -3.04
CA ILE A 7 1.69 -20.77 -3.29
C ILE A 7 2.51 -20.02 -2.23
N ARG A 8 2.13 -18.79 -1.89
CA ARG A 8 2.82 -17.99 -0.86
C ARG A 8 2.75 -18.65 0.52
N THR A 9 1.56 -19.08 0.94
CA THR A 9 1.39 -19.76 2.24
C THR A 9 2.22 -21.04 2.30
N ALA A 10 2.18 -21.89 1.27
CA ALA A 10 2.97 -23.12 1.25
C ALA A 10 4.49 -22.88 1.25
N LEU A 11 4.97 -21.76 0.67
CA LEU A 11 6.38 -21.38 0.72
C LEU A 11 6.77 -20.89 2.13
N ILE A 12 5.92 -20.11 2.80
CA ILE A 12 6.16 -19.66 4.19
C ILE A 12 6.32 -20.88 5.12
N ASP A 13 5.42 -21.85 5.02
CA ASP A 13 5.47 -23.07 5.85
C ASP A 13 6.77 -23.85 5.62
N LYS A 14 7.23 -23.95 4.37
CA LYS A 14 8.51 -24.61 4.04
C LYS A 14 9.70 -23.85 4.60
N ILE A 15 9.71 -22.52 4.51
CA ILE A 15 10.80 -21.69 5.06
C ILE A 15 10.88 -21.86 6.57
N LEU A 16 9.75 -21.88 7.26
CA LEU A 16 9.68 -22.08 8.72
C LEU A 16 10.17 -23.47 9.16
N SER A 17 10.10 -24.47 8.28
CA SER A 17 10.59 -25.82 8.56
C SER A 17 12.12 -26.01 8.39
N ILE A 18 12.81 -25.04 7.78
CA ILE A 18 14.24 -25.14 7.48
C ILE A 18 15.06 -24.65 8.68
N ASN A 19 15.91 -25.53 9.20
CA ASN A 19 16.85 -25.20 10.28
C ASN A 19 18.28 -24.94 9.79
N ASN A 20 18.54 -25.12 8.48
CA ASN A 20 19.86 -24.95 7.91
C ASN A 20 20.12 -23.46 7.59
N LYS A 21 21.10 -22.87 8.28
CA LYS A 21 21.48 -21.47 8.12
C LYS A 21 21.99 -21.13 6.72
N ASP A 22 22.91 -21.94 6.18
CA ASP A 22 23.51 -21.67 4.86
C ASP A 22 22.46 -21.68 3.74
N PHE A 23 21.44 -22.55 3.89
CA PHE A 23 20.31 -22.60 2.98
C PHE A 23 19.44 -21.34 3.07
N LEU A 24 19.14 -20.87 4.29
CA LEU A 24 18.38 -19.63 4.48
C LEU A 24 19.13 -18.41 3.93
N GLU A 25 20.45 -18.35 4.07
CA GLU A 25 21.28 -17.28 3.51
C GLU A 25 21.33 -17.31 1.98
N ALA A 26 21.41 -18.50 1.38
CA ALA A 26 21.33 -18.63 -0.08
C ALA A 26 19.94 -18.26 -0.61
N LEU A 27 18.88 -18.61 0.11
CA LEU A 27 17.50 -18.27 -0.23
C LEU A 27 17.24 -16.77 -0.14
N ASP A 28 17.73 -16.11 0.91
CA ASP A 28 17.63 -14.65 1.07
C ASP A 28 18.31 -13.90 -0.08
N LYS A 29 19.51 -14.33 -0.47
CA LYS A 29 20.23 -13.77 -1.63
C LYS A 29 19.45 -13.99 -2.94
N LEU A 30 18.85 -15.17 -3.12
CA LEU A 30 18.06 -15.49 -4.31
C LEU A 30 16.82 -14.59 -4.40
N ILE A 31 16.06 -14.45 -3.32
CA ILE A 31 14.86 -13.59 -3.28
C ILE A 31 15.24 -12.13 -3.47
N SER A 32 16.33 -11.66 -2.84
CA SER A 32 16.83 -10.30 -3.01
C SER A 32 17.34 -10.00 -4.43
N SER A 33 17.80 -11.01 -5.17
CA SER A 33 18.19 -10.89 -6.57
C SER A 33 17.01 -10.90 -7.54
N SER A 34 15.87 -11.45 -7.11
CA SER A 34 14.64 -11.32 -7.89
C SER A 34 14.23 -9.86 -7.84
N LYS A 35 14.26 -9.18 -8.99
CA LYS A 35 13.72 -7.83 -9.10
C LYS A 35 12.30 -7.89 -8.55
N PHE A 36 12.09 -7.21 -7.42
CA PHE A 36 10.80 -6.58 -7.18
C PHE A 36 10.63 -5.69 -8.40
N GLU A 37 9.87 -6.12 -9.40
CA GLU A 37 9.11 -5.14 -10.16
C GLU A 37 8.28 -4.47 -9.07
N LEU A 38 8.81 -3.37 -8.52
CA LEU A 38 7.98 -2.36 -7.89
C LEU A 38 6.91 -2.16 -8.94
N GLU A 39 5.74 -2.72 -8.68
CA GLU A 39 4.59 -2.53 -9.52
C GLU A 39 4.34 -1.04 -9.39
N ILE A 40 4.92 -0.27 -10.32
CA ILE A 40 4.76 1.17 -10.36
C ILE A 40 3.29 1.32 -10.66
N VAL A 41 2.51 1.57 -9.61
CA VAL A 41 1.09 1.81 -9.75
C VAL A 41 0.99 3.16 -10.45
N GLU A 42 0.80 3.11 -11.76
CA GLU A 42 0.53 4.31 -12.54
C GLU A 42 -0.82 4.86 -12.13
N LEU A 43 -0.82 6.14 -11.74
CA LEU A 43 -2.06 6.85 -11.45
C LEU A 43 -2.84 7.06 -12.75
N THR A 44 -4.15 6.85 -12.69
CA THR A 44 -5.04 7.24 -13.79
C THR A 44 -5.04 8.75 -13.97
N ASP A 45 -5.50 9.22 -15.13
CA ASP A 45 -5.55 10.65 -15.42
C ASP A 45 -6.48 11.39 -14.45
N GLU A 46 -7.57 10.76 -14.00
CA GLU A 46 -8.49 11.31 -13.00
C GLU A 46 -7.83 11.43 -11.62
N GLN A 47 -6.99 10.47 -11.24
CA GLN A 47 -6.26 10.51 -9.97
C GLN A 47 -5.20 11.61 -9.98
N LYS A 48 -4.48 11.78 -11.10
CA LYS A 48 -3.54 12.91 -11.28
C LYS A 48 -4.27 14.24 -11.20
N LEU A 49 -5.41 14.36 -11.88
CA LEU A 49 -6.24 15.58 -11.84
C LEU A 49 -6.70 15.91 -10.42
N MET A 50 -7.13 14.93 -9.64
CA MET A 50 -7.50 15.14 -8.22
C MET A 50 -6.33 15.69 -7.39
N LEU A 51 -5.10 15.21 -7.63
CA LEU A 51 -3.91 15.71 -6.96
C LEU A 51 -3.58 17.14 -7.37
N GLU A 52 -3.69 17.48 -8.66
CA GLU A 52 -3.49 18.84 -9.17
C GLU A 52 -4.51 19.82 -8.57
N MET A 53 -5.77 19.41 -8.46
CA MET A 53 -6.81 20.20 -7.79
C MET A 53 -6.46 20.43 -6.31
N SER A 54 -6.00 19.39 -5.62
CA SER A 54 -5.55 19.49 -4.22
C SER A 54 -4.35 20.44 -4.07
N GLU A 55 -3.37 20.41 -4.98
CA GLU A 55 -2.27 21.37 -4.96
C GLU A 55 -2.75 22.81 -5.12
N ASN A 56 -3.70 23.04 -6.01
CA ASN A 56 -4.27 24.37 -6.21
C ASN A 56 -5.04 24.83 -4.96
N ASP A 57 -5.79 23.95 -4.31
CA ASP A 57 -6.51 24.27 -3.07
C ASP A 57 -5.53 24.63 -1.93
N ILE A 58 -4.38 23.94 -1.84
CA ILE A 58 -3.31 24.30 -0.90
C ILE A 58 -2.72 25.68 -1.23
N LYS A 59 -2.36 25.92 -2.49
CA LYS A 59 -1.77 27.21 -2.93
C LYS A 59 -2.72 28.39 -2.74
N THR A 60 -4.01 28.17 -2.93
CA THR A 60 -5.06 29.20 -2.80
C THR A 60 -5.64 29.31 -1.39
N GLY A 61 -5.16 28.50 -0.43
CA GLY A 61 -5.59 28.55 0.96
C GLY A 61 -7.01 28.02 1.19
N LYS A 62 -7.56 27.23 0.26
CA LYS A 62 -8.87 26.56 0.40
C LYS A 62 -8.76 25.31 1.29
N LEU A 63 -8.25 25.52 2.49
CA LEU A 63 -8.02 24.49 3.48
C LEU A 63 -9.09 24.58 4.57
N ILE A 64 -9.34 23.45 5.23
CA ILE A 64 -10.16 23.41 6.43
C ILE A 64 -9.33 22.86 7.59
N SER A 65 -9.62 23.30 8.81
CA SER A 65 -8.97 22.74 9.99
C SER A 65 -9.43 21.29 10.23
N GLN A 66 -8.57 20.49 10.85
CA GLN A 66 -8.91 19.12 11.23
C GLN A 66 -10.15 19.07 12.13
N GLU A 67 -10.30 20.06 13.03
CA GLU A 67 -11.46 20.20 13.91
C GLU A 67 -12.76 20.39 13.11
N ALA A 68 -12.75 21.28 12.10
CA ALA A 68 -13.91 21.51 11.24
C ALA A 68 -14.26 20.26 10.42
N MET A 69 -13.27 19.54 9.91
CA MET A 69 -13.47 18.25 9.23
C MET A 69 -14.10 17.21 10.16
N ASN A 70 -13.58 17.10 11.39
CA ASN A 70 -14.09 16.14 12.38
C ASN A 70 -15.55 16.43 12.74
N LYS A 71 -15.90 17.70 12.97
CA LYS A 71 -17.28 18.11 13.24
C LYS A 71 -18.22 17.71 12.10
N ARG A 72 -17.83 18.03 10.85
CA ARG A 72 -18.60 17.66 9.65
C ARG A 72 -18.77 16.15 9.52
N ASN A 73 -17.73 15.37 9.81
CA ASN A 73 -17.79 13.92 9.73
C ASN A 73 -18.73 13.32 10.80
N LEU A 74 -18.73 13.87 12.02
CA LEU A 74 -19.67 13.45 13.07
C LEU A 74 -21.12 13.81 12.71
N GLU A 75 -21.36 14.99 12.14
CA GLU A 75 -22.68 15.39 11.64
C GLU A 75 -23.17 14.45 10.54
N TRP A 76 -22.29 14.07 9.60
CA TRP A 76 -22.62 13.11 8.55
C TRP A 76 -22.94 11.71 9.09
N LEU A 77 -22.16 11.23 10.07
CA LEU A 77 -22.40 9.92 10.71
C LEU A 77 -23.70 9.88 11.52
N ASN A 78 -24.09 11.00 12.14
CA ASN A 78 -25.32 11.11 12.91
C ASN A 78 -26.58 11.39 12.05
N ALA A 79 -26.42 11.63 10.75
CA ALA A 79 -27.53 11.86 9.82
C ALA A 79 -28.14 10.56 9.26
N ILE A 80 -27.73 9.40 9.79
CA ILE A 80 -28.22 8.06 9.45
C ILE A 80 -29.08 7.50 10.59
#